data_AF-A0A1Q9NFB5-F1
#
_entry.id   AF-A0A1Q9NFB5-F1
#
_cell.length_a   1.000
_cell.length_b   1.000
_cell.length_c   1.000
_cell.angle_alpha   90.00
_cell.angle_beta   90.00
_cell.angle_gamma   90.00
#
_symmetry.space_group_name_H-M   'P 1'
#
loop_
_entity.id
_entity.type
_entity.pdbx_description
1 polymer ?
#
loop_
_entity_poly.entity_id
_entity_poly.type
_entity_poly.pdbx_seq_one_letter_code
_entity_poly.pdbx_strand_id
1 'polypeptide(L)'
;MRSIPDQPVDWDTIFSIFKDEIIPRLNSVANKHFLAYIPGDPAPPAMIGAMITPVLNQFIGSMIGSPGGVVIEGLALHWIKQMMDYPESAGACFTSGGSVANLTGLYSGLINKAPWIKNDGLFGNKKPLVYCSDQTHNSITKALLLLG
;
A
#
# COMPACT_ATOMS: atom_id res chain seq x y z
N MET A 1 -19.02 13.24 -19.74
CA MET A 1 -19.21 12.66 -18.39
C MET A 1 -20.68 12.78 -18.02
N ARG A 2 -21.28 11.76 -17.40
CA ARG A 2 -22.63 11.85 -16.84
C ARG A 2 -22.60 12.71 -15.56
N SER A 3 -23.66 13.44 -15.29
CA SER A 3 -23.85 14.08 -13.98
C SER A 3 -24.14 13.02 -12.92
N ILE A 4 -23.90 13.36 -11.65
CA ILE A 4 -24.37 12.55 -10.52
C ILE A 4 -25.92 12.51 -10.60
N PRO A 5 -26.56 11.33 -10.50
CA PRO A 5 -28.01 11.25 -10.56
C PRO A 5 -28.65 11.83 -9.29
N ASP A 6 -29.73 12.59 -9.45
CA ASP A 6 -30.46 13.20 -8.34
C ASP A 6 -31.34 12.19 -7.57
N GLN A 7 -31.57 11.01 -8.14
CA GLN A 7 -32.39 9.94 -7.58
C GLN A 7 -31.64 8.59 -7.66
N PRO A 8 -31.96 7.63 -6.77
CA PRO A 8 -31.41 6.28 -6.84
C PRO A 8 -31.68 5.62 -8.20
N VAL A 9 -30.74 4.79 -8.66
CA VAL A 9 -30.88 3.94 -9.84
C VAL A 9 -30.95 2.48 -9.41
N ASP A 10 -31.69 1.66 -10.16
CA ASP A 10 -31.81 0.23 -9.89
C ASP A 10 -30.54 -0.54 -10.26
N TRP A 11 -30.43 -1.77 -9.76
CA TRP A 11 -29.27 -2.63 -9.99
C TRP A 11 -29.08 -3.02 -11.45
N ASP A 12 -30.16 -3.24 -12.22
CA ASP A 12 -30.06 -3.65 -13.62
C ASP A 12 -29.42 -2.53 -14.46
N THR A 13 -29.80 -1.28 -14.18
CA THR A 13 -29.18 -0.10 -14.76
C THR A 13 -27.69 -0.01 -14.41
N ILE A 14 -27.32 -0.23 -13.13
CA ILE A 14 -25.91 -0.22 -12.69
C ILE A 14 -25.10 -1.31 -13.41
N PHE A 15 -25.63 -2.53 -13.49
CA PHE A 15 -24.95 -3.65 -14.14
C PHE A 15 -24.83 -3.47 -15.66
N SER A 16 -25.82 -2.88 -16.33
CA SER A 16 -25.71 -2.54 -17.75
C SER A 16 -24.58 -1.54 -17.97
N ILE A 17 -24.50 -0.47 -17.16
CA ILE A 17 -23.40 0.50 -17.25
C ILE A 17 -22.05 -0.19 -17.03
N PHE A 18 -21.95 -1.02 -15.99
CA PHE A 18 -20.71 -1.73 -15.69
C PHE A 18 -20.27 -2.63 -16.86
N LYS A 19 -21.20 -3.42 -17.41
CA LYS A 19 -20.94 -4.37 -18.50
C LYS A 19 -20.66 -3.68 -19.83
N ASP A 20 -21.48 -2.72 -20.22
CA ASP A 20 -21.48 -2.16 -21.58
C ASP A 20 -20.55 -0.95 -21.71
N GLU A 21 -20.30 -0.25 -20.60
CA GLU A 21 -19.47 0.96 -20.60
C GLU A 21 -18.13 0.79 -19.90
N ILE A 22 -18.09 0.15 -18.72
CA ILE A 22 -16.86 0.06 -17.91
C ILE A 22 -15.96 -1.08 -18.42
N ILE A 23 -16.43 -2.33 -18.41
CA ILE A 23 -15.62 -3.51 -18.76
C ILE A 23 -14.87 -3.36 -20.09
N PRO A 24 -15.48 -2.92 -21.21
CA PRO A 24 -14.80 -2.83 -22.50
C PRO A 24 -13.68 -1.79 -22.55
N ARG A 25 -13.60 -0.90 -21.55
CA ARG A 25 -12.62 0.19 -21.45
C ARG A 25 -11.55 -0.08 -20.37
N LEU A 26 -11.62 -1.20 -19.67
CA LEU A 26 -10.59 -1.60 -18.70
C LEU A 26 -9.38 -2.21 -19.41
N ASN A 27 -8.18 -1.87 -18.94
CA ASN A 27 -6.98 -2.61 -19.28
C ASN A 27 -6.95 -3.90 -18.45
N SER A 28 -7.19 -5.04 -19.08
CA SER A 28 -7.12 -6.34 -18.41
C SER A 28 -5.67 -6.75 -18.21
N VAL A 29 -5.14 -6.53 -17.01
CA VAL A 29 -3.79 -6.96 -16.62
C VAL A 29 -3.66 -8.48 -16.52
N ALA A 30 -4.78 -9.19 -16.34
CA ALA A 30 -4.87 -10.66 -16.34
C ALA A 30 -4.86 -11.27 -17.75
N ASN A 31 -4.83 -10.45 -18.80
CA ASN A 31 -4.71 -10.95 -20.16
C ASN A 31 -3.28 -11.49 -20.37
N LYS A 32 -3.15 -12.71 -20.90
CA LYS A 32 -1.85 -13.34 -21.24
C LYS A 32 -0.97 -12.53 -22.20
N HIS A 33 -1.55 -11.55 -22.90
CA HIS A 33 -0.86 -10.64 -23.81
C HIS A 33 -0.49 -9.30 -23.17
N PHE A 34 -0.86 -9.08 -21.90
CA PHE A 34 -0.46 -7.88 -21.16
C PHE A 34 0.97 -8.04 -20.64
N LEU A 35 1.92 -7.33 -21.26
CA LEU A 35 3.36 -7.43 -20.94
C LEU A 35 3.94 -6.12 -20.36
N ALA A 36 3.09 -5.21 -19.89
CA ALA A 36 3.50 -3.91 -19.36
C ALA A 36 3.51 -3.89 -17.82
N TYR A 37 4.26 -2.95 -17.24
CA TYR A 37 4.35 -2.70 -15.79
C TYR A 37 4.75 -3.95 -14.98
N ILE A 38 4.33 -4.01 -13.71
CA ILE A 38 4.59 -5.14 -12.80
C ILE A 38 3.27 -5.61 -12.13
N PRO A 39 2.19 -5.90 -12.87
CA PRO A 39 1.00 -6.49 -12.28
C PRO A 39 1.28 -7.94 -11.86
N GLY A 40 0.57 -8.41 -10.84
CA GLY A 40 0.53 -9.82 -10.49
C GLY A 40 -0.92 -10.27 -10.39
N ASP A 41 -1.24 -11.43 -10.96
CA ASP A 41 -2.57 -12.01 -10.78
C ASP A 41 -2.70 -12.56 -9.36
N PRO A 42 -3.75 -12.15 -8.61
CA PRO A 42 -3.94 -12.65 -7.26
C PRO A 42 -4.29 -14.14 -7.31
N ALA A 43 -3.67 -14.92 -6.43
CA ALA A 43 -4.07 -16.31 -6.23
C ALA A 43 -5.55 -16.39 -5.78
N PRO A 44 -6.30 -17.45 -6.10
CA PRO A 44 -7.72 -17.55 -5.74
C PRO A 44 -8.03 -17.29 -4.25
N PRO A 45 -7.22 -17.75 -3.27
CA PRO A 45 -7.45 -17.42 -1.86
C PRO A 45 -7.33 -15.91 -1.56
N ALA A 46 -6.41 -15.21 -2.23
CA ALA A 46 -6.24 -13.76 -2.07
C ALA A 46 -7.45 -12.99 -2.62
N MET A 47 -8.03 -13.45 -3.74
CA MET A 47 -9.27 -12.88 -4.28
C MET A 47 -10.44 -13.03 -3.30
N ILE A 48 -10.60 -14.22 -2.71
CA ILE A 48 -11.64 -14.49 -1.70
C ILE A 48 -11.44 -13.60 -0.47
N GLY A 49 -10.20 -13.50 0.04
CA GLY A 49 -9.87 -12.61 1.14
C GLY A 49 -10.25 -11.15 0.83
N ALA A 50 -9.89 -10.66 -0.35
CA ALA A 50 -10.22 -9.31 -0.80
C ALA A 50 -11.74 -9.05 -0.90
N MET A 51 -12.54 -10.06 -1.28
CA MET A 51 -14.00 -9.95 -1.31
C MET A 51 -14.62 -9.92 0.09
N ILE A 52 -14.05 -10.66 1.06
CA ILE A 52 -14.57 -10.74 2.43
C ILE A 52 -14.22 -9.50 3.25
N THR A 53 -13.03 -8.91 3.06
CA THR A 53 -12.57 -7.73 3.80
C THR A 53 -13.60 -6.58 3.88
N PRO A 54 -14.20 -6.10 2.76
CA PRO A 54 -15.19 -5.03 2.82
C PRO A 54 -16.51 -5.46 3.48
N VAL A 55 -16.85 -6.76 3.46
CA VAL A 55 -18.04 -7.28 4.17
C VAL A 55 -17.84 -7.20 5.68
N LEU A 56 -16.64 -7.51 6.16
CA LEU A 56 -16.31 -7.45 7.59
C LEU A 56 -16.06 -6.01 8.10
N ASN A 57 -15.63 -5.10 7.21
CA ASN A 57 -15.44 -3.67 7.45
C ASN A 57 -14.77 -3.34 8.79
N GLN A 58 -13.66 -4.03 9.08
CA GLN A 58 -12.97 -3.95 10.38
C GLN A 58 -12.00 -2.76 10.45
N PHE A 59 -11.94 -2.10 11.60
CA PHE A 59 -10.94 -1.06 11.89
C PHE A 59 -9.71 -1.67 12.58
N ILE A 60 -8.65 -1.93 11.80
CA ILE A 60 -7.40 -2.57 12.25
C ILE A 60 -6.38 -1.51 12.72
N GLY A 61 -6.84 -0.43 13.33
CA GLY A 61 -5.95 0.61 13.88
C GLY A 61 -5.46 0.33 15.29
N SER A 62 -6.11 -0.59 16.01
CA SER A 62 -5.74 -0.96 17.38
C SER A 62 -6.27 -2.34 17.75
N MET A 63 -5.65 -2.96 18.76
CA MET A 63 -6.12 -4.23 19.33
C MET A 63 -7.57 -4.15 19.84
N ILE A 64 -8.01 -2.99 20.33
CA ILE A 64 -9.39 -2.78 20.79
C ILE A 64 -10.36 -2.71 19.60
N GLY A 65 -9.94 -2.09 18.50
CA GLY A 65 -10.77 -1.89 17.31
C GLY A 65 -11.01 -3.17 16.50
N SER A 66 -10.01 -4.04 16.41
CA SER A 66 -10.16 -5.35 15.77
C SER A 66 -9.10 -6.34 16.28
N PRO A 67 -9.34 -7.04 17.40
CA PRO A 67 -8.37 -8.00 17.94
C PRO A 67 -8.00 -9.08 16.92
N GLY A 68 -9.00 -9.63 16.22
CA GLY A 68 -8.79 -10.64 15.19
C GLY A 68 -8.02 -10.11 13.98
N GLY A 69 -8.35 -8.91 13.50
CA GLY A 69 -7.65 -8.29 12.37
C GLY A 69 -6.17 -8.03 12.67
N VAL A 70 -5.86 -7.51 13.86
CA VAL A 70 -4.48 -7.22 14.27
C VAL A 70 -3.68 -8.51 14.41
N VAL A 71 -4.26 -9.59 14.96
CA VAL A 71 -3.58 -10.89 15.06
C VAL A 71 -3.31 -11.49 13.68
N ILE A 72 -4.27 -11.43 12.77
CA ILE A 72 -4.12 -11.92 11.39
C ILE A 72 -3.01 -11.14 10.66
N GLU A 73 -3.02 -9.81 10.76
CA GLU A 73 -1.97 -8.96 10.19
C GLU A 73 -0.59 -9.31 10.77
N GLY A 74 -0.50 -9.43 12.10
CA GLY A 74 0.74 -9.79 12.79
C GLY A 74 1.29 -11.16 12.34
N LEU A 75 0.41 -12.15 12.15
CA LEU A 75 0.79 -13.47 11.66
C LEU A 75 1.31 -13.42 10.22
N ALA A 76 0.62 -12.71 9.33
CA ALA A 76 1.06 -12.55 7.94
C ALA A 76 2.42 -11.85 7.85
N LEU A 77 2.63 -10.79 8.63
CA LEU A 77 3.91 -10.09 8.71
C LEU A 77 5.01 -10.97 9.31
N HIS A 78 4.69 -11.80 10.29
CA HIS A 78 5.63 -12.79 10.84
C HIS A 78 6.11 -13.78 9.77
N TRP A 79 5.20 -14.33 8.96
CA TRP A 79 5.59 -15.19 7.83
C TRP A 79 6.44 -14.48 6.79
N ILE A 80 6.13 -13.23 6.45
CA ILE A 80 6.95 -12.43 5.53
C ILE A 80 8.36 -12.21 6.10
N LYS A 81 8.49 -11.92 7.40
CA LYS A 81 9.80 -11.79 8.06
C LYS A 81 10.61 -13.09 7.94
N GLN A 82 9.98 -14.24 8.16
CA GLN A 82 10.63 -15.55 8.01
C GLN A 82 11.07 -15.81 6.57
N MET A 83 10.23 -15.51 5.58
CA MET A 83 10.60 -15.66 4.16
C MET A 83 11.78 -14.78 3.73
N MET A 84 12.00 -13.67 4.43
CA MET A 84 13.11 -12.74 4.19
C MET A 84 14.31 -12.96 5.12
N ASP A 85 14.31 -14.05 5.90
CA ASP A 85 15.34 -14.38 6.88
C ASP A 85 15.64 -13.24 7.87
N TYR A 86 14.62 -12.44 8.22
CA TYR A 86 14.75 -11.41 9.23
C TYR A 86 14.70 -11.98 10.65
N PRO A 87 15.42 -11.37 11.61
CA PRO A 87 15.37 -11.79 13.00
C PRO A 87 13.97 -11.59 13.58
N GLU A 88 13.60 -12.41 14.56
CA GLU A 88 12.29 -12.34 15.22
C GLU A 88 12.00 -10.94 15.78
N SER A 89 13.04 -10.26 16.28
CA SER A 89 13.00 -8.89 16.83
C SER A 89 12.74 -7.79 15.79
N ALA A 90 12.75 -8.08 14.49
CA ALA A 90 12.44 -7.08 13.47
C ALA A 90 10.97 -6.65 13.54
N GLY A 91 10.74 -5.33 13.45
CA GLY A 91 9.40 -4.76 13.27
C GLY A 91 8.94 -4.86 11.81
N ALA A 92 7.63 -4.87 11.60
CA ALA A 92 7.03 -4.85 10.27
C ALA A 92 5.63 -4.22 10.33
N CYS A 93 5.17 -3.66 9.21
CA CYS A 93 3.79 -3.19 9.02
C CYS A 93 3.42 -3.24 7.53
N PHE A 94 2.13 -3.43 7.24
CA PHE A 94 1.64 -3.17 5.89
C PHE A 94 1.48 -1.67 5.66
N THR A 95 1.61 -1.25 4.42
CA THR A 95 1.38 0.14 3.99
C THR A 95 0.44 0.14 2.79
N SER A 96 -0.11 1.29 2.42
CA SER A 96 -0.99 1.44 1.26
C SER A 96 -0.28 1.30 -0.10
N GLY A 97 1.00 0.92 -0.11
CA GLY A 97 1.77 0.59 -1.31
C GLY A 97 3.27 0.87 -1.16
N GLY A 98 4.07 0.41 -2.12
CA GLY A 98 5.53 0.50 -2.07
C GLY A 98 6.09 1.93 -1.92
N SER A 99 5.38 2.95 -2.40
CA SER A 99 5.80 4.35 -2.20
C SER A 99 5.76 4.77 -0.74
N VAL A 100 4.72 4.36 0.00
CA VAL A 100 4.61 4.65 1.44
C VAL A 100 5.58 3.77 2.22
N ALA A 101 5.78 2.50 1.82
CA ALA A 101 6.82 1.65 2.40
C ALA A 101 8.22 2.28 2.29
N ASN A 102 8.56 2.83 1.12
CA ASN A 102 9.83 3.53 0.90
C ASN A 102 9.96 4.79 1.76
N LEU A 103 8.90 5.60 1.86
CA LEU A 103 8.86 6.76 2.75
C LEU A 103 9.09 6.36 4.22
N THR A 104 8.36 5.36 4.70
CA THR A 104 8.45 4.85 6.07
C THR A 104 9.84 4.27 6.35
N GLY A 105 10.41 3.51 5.42
CA GLY A 105 11.76 2.95 5.53
C GLY A 105 12.83 4.04 5.59
N LEU A 106 12.77 5.02 4.69
CA LEU A 106 13.69 6.18 4.69
C LEU A 106 13.58 6.98 5.98
N TYR A 107 12.36 7.29 6.43
CA TYR A 107 12.15 8.00 7.68
C TYR A 107 12.71 7.21 8.87
N SER A 108 12.48 5.90 8.92
CA SER A 108 12.98 5.02 9.99
C SER A 108 14.50 4.96 10.02
N GLY A 109 15.16 4.84 8.86
CA GLY A 109 16.61 4.89 8.76
C GLY A 109 17.17 6.26 9.16
N LEU A 110 16.50 7.33 8.75
CA LEU A 110 16.89 8.71 9.06
C LEU A 110 16.86 8.96 10.57
N ILE A 111 15.74 8.68 11.25
CA ILE A 111 15.62 8.90 12.69
C ILE A 111 16.54 7.98 13.51
N ASN A 112 16.88 6.81 12.97
CA ASN A 112 17.85 5.92 13.63
C ASN A 112 19.27 6.50 13.58
N LYS A 113 19.67 7.10 12.46
CA LYS A 113 21.01 7.68 12.27
C LYS A 113 21.14 9.11 12.80
N ALA A 114 20.06 9.87 12.82
CA ALA A 114 20.00 11.26 13.23
C ALA A 114 18.76 11.50 14.12
N PRO A 115 18.72 10.93 15.33
CA PRO A 115 17.57 11.02 16.22
C PRO A 115 17.23 12.46 16.63
N TRP A 116 18.22 13.37 16.61
CA TRP A 116 18.06 14.80 16.87
C TRP A 116 17.06 15.49 15.93
N ILE A 117 16.85 14.98 14.71
CA ILE A 117 15.92 15.57 13.72
C ILE A 117 14.49 15.67 14.27
N LYS A 118 14.09 14.74 15.15
CA LYS A 118 12.75 14.75 15.74
C LYS A 118 12.46 16.01 16.56
N ASN A 119 13.48 16.60 17.17
CA ASN A 119 13.35 17.78 18.03
C ASN A 119 13.79 19.05 17.30
N ASP A 120 14.90 18.98 16.56
CA ASP A 120 15.56 20.16 16.03
C ASP A 120 15.18 20.46 14.57
N GLY A 121 14.57 19.49 13.88
CA GLY A 121 14.28 19.58 12.45
C GLY A 121 15.54 19.68 11.58
N LEU A 122 15.34 19.76 10.26
CA LEU A 122 16.45 19.81 9.30
C LEU A 122 16.96 21.23 9.00
N PHE A 123 16.17 22.25 9.29
CA PHE A 123 16.50 23.63 8.95
C PHE A 123 17.67 24.15 9.80
N GLY A 124 18.72 24.66 9.15
CA GLY A 124 19.93 25.15 9.82
C GLY A 124 20.86 24.06 10.38
N ASN A 125 20.50 22.77 10.23
CA ASN A 125 21.27 21.64 10.73
C ASN A 125 22.03 20.91 9.61
N LYS A 126 22.92 19.99 9.99
CA LYS A 126 23.66 19.15 9.04
C LYS A 126 22.68 18.28 8.25
N LYS A 127 22.65 18.45 6.93
CA LYS A 127 21.77 17.68 6.05
C LYS A 127 22.24 16.21 5.93
N PRO A 128 21.34 15.24 6.14
CA PRO A 128 21.61 13.84 5.82
C PRO A 128 21.92 13.66 4.32
N LEU A 129 22.75 12.67 4.00
CA LEU A 129 23.02 12.26 2.62
C LEU A 129 22.41 10.89 2.38
N VAL A 130 21.71 10.74 1.26
CA VAL A 130 21.07 9.49 0.82
C VAL A 130 21.66 9.11 -0.54
N TYR A 131 22.06 7.84 -0.66
CA TYR A 131 22.58 7.28 -1.89
C TYR A 131 21.58 6.26 -2.44
N CYS A 132 21.39 6.28 -3.76
CA CYS A 132 20.58 5.30 -4.47
C CYS A 132 21.12 5.13 -5.90
N SER A 133 20.76 4.04 -6.58
CA SER A 133 21.09 3.85 -8.00
C SER A 133 20.35 4.87 -8.87
N ASP A 134 20.92 5.22 -10.01
CA ASP A 134 20.29 6.01 -11.07
C ASP A 134 19.02 5.35 -11.66
N GLN A 135 18.84 4.03 -11.50
CA GLN A 135 17.64 3.28 -11.89
C GLN A 135 16.61 3.12 -10.76
N THR A 136 16.79 3.81 -9.64
CA THR A 136 15.89 3.72 -8.49
C THR A 136 14.49 4.23 -8.82
N HIS A 137 13.46 3.58 -8.27
CA HIS A 137 12.07 4.01 -8.44
C HIS A 137 11.85 5.45 -7.93
N ASN A 138 11.11 6.24 -8.70
CA ASN A 138 10.86 7.66 -8.44
C ASN A 138 10.20 7.96 -7.07
N SER A 139 9.62 6.95 -6.41
CA SER A 139 9.08 7.06 -5.06
C SER A 139 10.13 7.47 -4.03
N ILE A 140 11.41 7.14 -4.24
CA ILE A 140 12.50 7.56 -3.34
C ILE A 140 12.67 9.07 -3.40
N THR A 141 12.79 9.65 -4.60
CA THR A 141 12.85 11.10 -4.78
C THR A 141 11.62 11.79 -4.20
N LYS A 142 10.42 11.25 -4.45
CA LYS A 142 9.17 11.76 -3.85
C LYS A 142 9.22 11.71 -2.32
N ALA A 143 9.69 10.62 -1.73
CA ALA A 143 9.80 10.49 -0.29
C ALA A 143 10.78 11.50 0.30
N LEU A 144 11.94 11.69 -0.31
CA LEU A 144 12.93 12.69 0.15
C LEU A 144 12.35 14.11 0.11
N LEU A 145 11.64 14.49 -0.94
CA LEU A 145 10.97 15.79 -1.02
C LEU A 145 9.93 16.00 0.08
N LEU A 146 9.24 14.94 0.51
CA LEU A 146 8.27 15.01 1.62
C LEU A 146 8.95 15.07 2.99
N LEU A 147 10.12 14.46 3.14
CA LEU A 147 10.86 14.43 4.40
C LEU A 147 11.66 15.72 4.67
N GLY A 148 11.98 16.49 3.63
CA GLY A 148 12.75 17.74 3.70
C GLY A 148 14.26 17.53 3.64
#